data_AF-A0A2V5LHY1-F1
#
_entry.id   AF-A0A2V5LHY1-F1
#
_cell.length_a   1.000
_cell.length_b   1.000
_cell.length_c   1.000
_cell.angle_alpha   90.00
_cell.angle_beta   90.00
_cell.angle_gamma   90.00
#
_symmetry.space_group_name_H-M   'P 1'
#
loop_
_entity.id
_entity.type
_entity.pdbx_description
1 polymer ?
#
loop_
_entity_poly.entity_id
_entity_poly.type
_entity_poly.pdbx_seq_one_letter_code
_entity_poly.pdbx_strand_id
1 'polypeptide(L)' 'MSEHKITLTWKRGDKPFEYQKYSRDHTWKFEGGHEMQASAAPTYLGNPNLVDP' A
#
# COMPACT_ATOMS: atom_id res chain seq x y z
N MET A 1 26.96 -2.77 7.66
CA MET A 1 25.52 -3.12 7.57
C MET A 1 24.82 -1.98 6.87
N SER A 2 24.02 -2.27 5.85
CA SER A 2 23.31 -1.26 5.06
C SER A 2 21.84 -1.22 5.50
N GLU A 3 21.31 -0.03 5.77
CA GLU A 3 19.89 0.18 6.06
C GLU A 3 19.16 0.55 4.76
N HIS A 4 18.04 -0.11 4.48
CA HIS A 4 17.16 0.26 3.36
C HIS A 4 15.87 0.80 3.95
N LYS A 5 15.69 2.12 3.83
CA LYS A 5 14.51 2.82 4.35
C LYS A 5 13.50 3.02 3.23
N ILE A 6 12.23 2.76 3.56
CA ILE A 6 11.10 3.04 2.68
C ILE A 6 10.10 3.87 3.45
N THR A 7 9.42 4.76 2.73
CA THR A 7 8.28 5.52 3.25
C THR A 7 7.02 4.87 2.72
N LEU A 8 6.22 4.28 3.59
CA LEU A 8 4.89 3.76 3.25
C LEU A 8 3.84 4.82 3.57
N THR A 9 3.11 5.26 2.55
CA THR A 9 1.97 6.16 2.70
C THR A 9 0.69 5.44 2.31
N TRP A 10 -0.19 5.25 3.28
CA TRP A 10 -1.55 4.77 3.05
C TRP A 10 -2.55 5.89 3.35
N LYS A 11 -3.51 6.08 2.46
CA LYS A 11 -4.60 7.05 2.65
C LYS A 11 -5.93 6.36 2.40
N ARG A 12 -6.79 6.39 3.41
CA ARG A 12 -8.18 5.91 3.32
C ARG A 12 -9.00 6.64 2.25
N GLY A 13 -8.69 7.93 2.01
CA GLY A 13 -9.54 8.83 1.25
C GLY A 13 -10.90 9.07 1.92
N ASP A 14 -11.94 9.28 1.12
CA ASP A 14 -13.32 9.56 1.53
C ASP A 14 -14.17 8.31 1.82
N LYS A 15 -13.55 7.13 1.93
CA LYS A 15 -14.31 5.90 2.20
C LYS A 15 -14.68 5.77 3.67
N PRO A 16 -15.90 5.30 3.99
CA PRO A 16 -16.28 5.00 5.36
C PRO A 16 -15.30 3.97 5.96
N PHE A 17 -14.93 4.16 7.22
CA PHE A 17 -14.09 3.22 7.98
C PHE A 17 -14.92 2.00 8.41
N GLU A 18 -15.62 1.41 7.45
CA GLU A 18 -16.33 0.16 7.62
C GLU A 18 -15.39 -0.99 7.26
N TYR A 19 -15.47 -2.05 8.05
CA TYR A 19 -14.74 -3.28 7.80
C TYR A 19 -15.00 -3.72 6.35
N GLN A 20 -13.92 -3.94 5.58
CA GLN A 20 -13.90 -4.33 4.16
C GLN A 20 -14.19 -3.25 3.09
N LYS A 21 -14.58 -2.01 3.45
CA LYS A 21 -14.86 -0.97 2.42
C LYS A 21 -13.70 -0.02 2.14
N TYR A 22 -12.77 0.14 3.07
CA TYR A 22 -11.57 0.96 2.82
C TYR A 22 -10.57 0.20 1.97
N SER A 23 -9.96 0.89 1.00
CA SER A 23 -8.91 0.27 0.20
C SER A 23 -7.67 0.03 1.04
N ARG A 24 -6.97 -1.09 0.81
CA ARG A 24 -5.66 -1.38 1.39
C ARG A 24 -4.51 -0.99 0.46
N ASP A 25 -4.83 -0.32 -0.64
CA ASP A 25 -3.85 0.22 -1.58
C ASP A 25 -3.03 1.31 -0.89
N HIS A 26 -1.71 1.14 -0.92
CA HIS A 26 -0.75 2.04 -0.32
C HIS A 26 0.41 2.28 -1.27
N THR A 27 1.11 3.38 -1.06
CA THR A 27 2.26 3.76 -1.89
C THR A 27 3.53 3.59 -1.11
N TRP A 28 4.49 2.88 -1.69
CA TRP A 28 5.87 2.81 -1.21
C TRP A 28 6.70 3.83 -1.96
N LYS A 29 7.42 4.65 -1.21
CA LYS A 29 8.43 5.55 -1.74
C LYS A 29 9.79 5.13 -1.22
N PHE A 30 10.69 4.82 -2.13
CA PHE A 30 12.07 4.49 -1.85
C PHE A 30 12.91 5.78 -1.91
N GLU A 31 13.98 5.84 -1.13
CA GLU A 31 14.90 7.00 -1.09
C GLU A 31 15.53 7.32 -2.46
N GLY A 32 15.58 6.33 -3.37
CA GLY A 32 16.04 6.50 -4.76
C GLY A 32 15.04 7.18 -5.71
N GLY A 33 13.93 7.74 -5.20
CA GLY A 33 12.90 8.39 -6.00
C GLY A 33 11.92 7.42 -6.68
N HIS A 34 12.10 6.12 -6.49
CA HIS A 34 11.14 5.12 -6.96
C HIS A 34 9.89 5.16 -6.09
N GLU A 35 8.75 5.28 -6.75
CA GLU A 35 7.43 5.16 -6.14
C GLU A 35 6.73 3.94 -6.74
N MET A 36 6.12 3.12 -5.88
CA MET A 36 5.43 1.90 -6.27
C MET A 36 4.11 1.80 -5.52
N GLN A 37 3.06 1.37 -6.22
CA GLN A 37 1.78 1.08 -5.60
C GLN A 37 1.73 -0.40 -5.21
N ALA A 38 1.46 -0.64 -3.94
CA ALA A 38 1.29 -1.95 -3.36
C ALA A 38 -0.10 -2.07 -2.72
N SER A 39 -0.58 -3.30 -2.56
CA SER A 39 -1.82 -3.56 -1.82
C SER A 39 -1.59 -4.70 -0.83
N ALA A 40 -2.61 -5.05 -0.07
CA ALA A 40 -2.57 -6.24 0.77
C ALA A 40 -2.94 -7.50 -0.03
N ALA A 41 -2.68 -8.69 0.54
CA ALA A 41 -3.13 -9.99 0.01
C ALA A 41 -4.59 -9.94 -0.53
N PRO A 42 -5.00 -10.70 -1.56
CA PRO A 42 -6.36 -10.62 -2.06
C PRO A 42 -7.32 -11.26 -1.05
N THR A 43 -6.80 -12.21 -0.26
CA THR A 43 -7.41 -12.80 0.94
C THR A 43 -7.68 -11.78 2.04
N TYR A 44 -6.92 -10.68 2.07
CA TYR A 44 -7.17 -9.53 2.92
C TYR A 44 -7.84 -8.38 2.17
N LEU A 45 -8.49 -8.61 1.01
CA LEU A 45 -9.19 -7.60 0.20
C LEU A 45 -8.28 -6.46 -0.29
N GLY A 46 -7.01 -6.74 -0.57
CA GLY A 46 -6.24 -5.83 -1.40
C GLY A 46 -6.41 -6.15 -2.89
N ASN A 47 -5.76 -5.32 -3.70
CA ASN A 47 -5.92 -5.30 -5.14
C ASN A 47 -4.89 -6.22 -5.81
N PRO A 48 -5.33 -7.28 -6.52
CA PRO A 48 -4.43 -8.23 -7.18
C PRO A 48 -3.62 -7.65 -8.34
N ASN A 49 -3.96 -6.44 -8.79
CA ASN A 49 -3.24 -5.74 -9.85
C ASN A 49 -2.05 -4.92 -9.32
N LEU A 50 -1.87 -4.83 -8.00
CA LEU A 50 -0.78 -4.09 -7.36
C LEU A 50 0.32 -5.04 -6.90
N VAL A 51 1.50 -4.49 -6.64
CA VAL A 51 2.68 -5.29 -6.25
C VAL A 51 2.52 -5.78 -4.82
N ASP A 52 2.99 -7.00 -4.56
CA ASP A 52 2.79 -7.75 -3.29
C ASP A 52 1.31 -7.96 -2.93
N PRO A 53 0.49 -8.49 -3.86
CA PRO A 53 -0.95 -8.53 -3.74
C PRO A 53 -1.49 -9.63 -2.87
#